data_AF-A0A0W1RS36-F1
#
_entry.id   AF-A0A0W1RS36-F1
#
_cell.length_a   1.000
_cell.length_b   1.000
_cell.length_c   1.000
_cell.angle_alpha   90.00
_cell.angle_beta   90.00
_cell.angle_gamma   90.00
#
_symmetry.space_group_name_H-M   'P 1'
#
loop_
_entity.id
_entity.type
_entity.pdbx_description
1 polymer ?
#
loop_
_entity_poly.entity_id
_entity_poly.type
_entity_poly.pdbx_seq_one_letter_code
_entity_poly.pdbx_strand_id
1 'polypeptide(L)'
;MPVPAPLFLAVALFSGNAPANAEPAGNPGYWQALEWQHRPLLMVIGTGNRAAARGRQWEDRLLASRCALAERRIHWLEVRPGGVWRRFAGDEEAQFERTRLTDAAEAVVRQRVRRKPDGSARLLLFGLDGERKYVGQPSSLEPILALIDRMPMRRAELEREPDDCPPR
;
A
#
# COMPACT_ATOMS: atom_id res chain seq x y z
N MET A 1 -57.94 -39.29 7.14
CA MET A 1 -56.53 -39.66 7.32
C MET A 1 -55.68 -38.54 6.71
N PRO A 2 -54.96 -37.73 7.50
CA PRO A 2 -54.20 -36.59 6.99
C PRO A 2 -52.81 -37.02 6.51
N VAL A 3 -52.40 -36.53 5.33
CA VAL A 3 -51.04 -36.64 4.79
C VAL A 3 -50.28 -35.37 5.21
N PRO A 4 -49.11 -35.45 5.85
CA PRO A 4 -48.30 -34.26 6.14
C PRO A 4 -47.50 -33.84 4.90
N ALA A 5 -47.65 -32.58 4.49
CA ALA A 5 -46.79 -31.94 3.49
C ALA A 5 -45.44 -31.56 4.14
N PRO A 6 -44.30 -31.76 3.47
CA PRO A 6 -43.00 -31.37 3.99
C PRO A 6 -42.80 -29.85 3.93
N LEU A 7 -42.39 -29.30 5.07
CA LEU A 7 -41.86 -27.96 5.25
C LEU A 7 -40.54 -27.84 4.46
N PHE A 8 -40.51 -27.06 3.38
CA PHE A 8 -39.26 -26.65 2.76
C PHE A 8 -38.75 -25.38 3.46
N LEU A 9 -37.77 -25.57 4.35
CA LEU A 9 -36.98 -24.49 4.92
C LEU A 9 -35.93 -24.05 3.89
N ALA A 10 -36.20 -22.97 3.15
CA ALA A 10 -35.19 -22.35 2.31
C ALA A 10 -34.21 -21.56 3.19
N VAL A 11 -33.06 -22.18 3.50
CA VAL A 11 -31.92 -21.46 4.09
C VAL A 11 -31.27 -20.64 2.97
N ALA A 12 -31.60 -19.35 2.92
CA ALA A 12 -30.83 -18.39 2.14
C ALA A 12 -29.46 -18.22 2.82
N LEU A 13 -28.46 -18.96 2.34
CA LEU A 13 -27.05 -18.68 2.59
C LEU A 13 -26.73 -17.33 1.92
N PHE A 14 -26.94 -16.24 2.64
CA PHE A 14 -26.27 -14.99 2.32
C PHE A 14 -24.79 -15.19 2.67
N SER A 15 -24.02 -15.66 1.69
CA SER A 15 -22.58 -15.40 1.63
C SER A 15 -22.42 -13.90 1.47
N GLY A 16 -22.40 -13.18 2.59
CA GLY A 16 -21.92 -11.81 2.62
C GLY A 16 -20.48 -11.82 2.14
N ASN A 17 -20.24 -11.33 0.92
CA ASN A 17 -18.93 -10.86 0.50
C ASN A 17 -18.50 -9.80 1.51
N ALA A 18 -17.71 -10.22 2.50
CA ALA A 18 -16.91 -9.27 3.26
C ALA A 18 -15.95 -8.61 2.27
N PRO A 19 -15.86 -7.27 2.21
CA PRO A 19 -14.74 -6.64 1.53
C PRO A 19 -13.47 -7.09 2.27
N ALA A 20 -12.71 -7.98 1.63
CA ALA A 20 -11.34 -8.24 2.03
C ALA A 20 -10.56 -6.93 1.90
N ASN A 21 -9.66 -6.67 2.84
CA ASN A 21 -8.56 -5.67 2.76
C ASN A 21 -8.79 -4.28 3.36
N ALA A 22 -9.67 -4.12 4.35
CA ALA A 22 -9.51 -3.05 5.33
C ALA A 22 -8.91 -3.61 6.61
N GLU A 23 -7.61 -3.96 6.60
CA GLU A 23 -6.93 -4.22 7.88
C GLU A 23 -6.99 -2.95 8.73
N PRO A 24 -7.46 -3.06 9.99
CA PRO A 24 -7.59 -1.91 10.85
C PRO A 24 -6.20 -1.38 11.18
N ALA A 25 -5.92 -0.15 10.73
CA ALA A 25 -4.79 0.63 11.21
C ALA A 25 -4.84 0.62 12.75
N GLY A 26 -3.98 -0.17 13.40
CA GLY A 26 -4.19 -0.55 14.81
C GLY A 26 -3.42 -1.78 15.28
N ASN A 27 -3.02 -2.68 14.38
CA ASN A 27 -2.34 -3.91 14.76
C ASN A 27 -0.82 -3.67 15.01
N PRO A 28 -0.24 -4.08 16.15
CA PRO A 28 1.22 -4.12 16.33
C PRO A 28 1.94 -4.99 15.29
N GLY A 29 1.21 -5.85 14.59
CA GLY A 29 1.64 -6.59 13.39
C GLY A 29 1.54 -5.84 12.06
N TYR A 30 1.33 -4.51 12.05
CA TYR A 30 1.07 -3.73 10.83
C TYR A 30 2.09 -3.97 9.70
N TRP A 31 3.37 -4.13 10.03
CA TRP A 31 4.39 -4.38 9.00
C TRP A 31 4.32 -5.82 8.47
N GLN A 32 4.14 -6.79 9.37
CA GLN A 32 4.00 -8.21 9.05
C GLN A 32 2.78 -8.49 8.18
N ALA A 33 1.71 -7.73 8.38
CA ALA A 33 0.53 -7.72 7.54
C ALA A 33 0.84 -7.34 6.07
N LEU A 34 1.79 -6.44 5.83
CA LEU A 34 2.20 -6.04 4.48
C LEU A 34 3.18 -7.04 3.85
N GLU A 35 3.96 -7.76 4.67
CA GLU A 35 4.89 -8.76 4.17
C GLU A 35 4.17 -9.81 3.32
N TRP A 36 4.81 -10.19 2.21
CA TRP A 36 4.33 -11.12 1.20
C TRP A 36 3.10 -10.66 0.40
N GLN A 37 2.34 -9.67 0.88
CA GLN A 37 1.14 -9.15 0.23
C GLN A 37 1.42 -7.90 -0.60
N HIS A 38 2.11 -6.92 -0.02
CA HIS A 38 2.34 -5.62 -0.63
C HIS A 38 3.80 -5.16 -0.48
N ARG A 39 4.20 -4.22 -1.34
CA ARG A 39 5.51 -3.58 -1.33
C ARG A 39 5.39 -2.19 -0.69
N PRO A 40 5.82 -1.99 0.56
CA PRO A 40 5.78 -0.67 1.18
C PRO A 40 6.68 0.33 0.45
N LEU A 41 6.08 1.39 -0.08
CA LEU A 41 6.79 2.57 -0.57
C LEU A 41 6.57 3.71 0.42
N LEU A 42 7.64 4.13 1.09
CA LEU A 42 7.58 5.21 2.07
C LEU A 42 8.12 6.49 1.45
N MET A 43 7.29 7.53 1.42
CA MET A 43 7.71 8.89 1.14
C MET A 43 7.97 9.63 2.44
N VAL A 44 9.25 9.79 2.79
CA VAL A 44 9.67 10.51 3.99
C VAL A 44 9.86 11.97 3.64
N ILE A 45 9.11 12.86 4.27
CA ILE A 45 9.14 14.30 4.02
C ILE A 45 9.79 15.00 5.22
N GLY A 46 10.94 15.63 4.96
CA GLY A 46 11.64 16.52 5.90
C GLY A 46 10.83 17.74 6.35
N THR A 47 11.39 18.49 7.29
CA THR A 47 10.89 19.81 7.69
C THR A 47 11.25 20.87 6.65
N GLY A 48 10.42 21.92 6.53
CA GLY A 48 10.68 23.10 5.69
C GLY A 48 10.01 23.11 4.32
N ASN A 49 9.94 24.30 3.72
CA ASN A 49 9.17 24.57 2.51
C ASN A 49 9.65 23.80 1.28
N ARG A 50 10.98 23.64 1.11
CA ARG A 50 11.56 22.89 -0.02
C ARG A 50 11.21 21.40 0.07
N ALA A 51 11.30 20.79 1.26
CA ALA A 51 10.90 19.40 1.47
C ALA A 51 9.40 19.22 1.20
N ALA A 52 8.56 20.14 1.68
CA ALA A 52 7.12 20.11 1.44
C ALA A 52 6.76 20.24 -0.05
N ALA A 53 7.40 21.16 -0.77
CA ALA A 53 7.19 21.34 -2.21
C ALA A 53 7.61 20.10 -3.00
N ARG A 54 8.75 19.49 -2.65
CA ARG A 54 9.21 18.25 -3.27
C ARG A 54 8.29 17.07 -2.94
N GLY A 55 7.76 17.01 -1.72
CA GLY A 55 6.75 16.04 -1.31
C GLY A 55 5.48 16.12 -2.16
N ARG A 56 4.95 17.34 -2.39
CA ARG A 56 3.78 17.55 -3.28
C ARG A 56 4.05 17.08 -4.71
N GLN A 57 5.21 17.44 -5.28
CA GLN A 57 5.59 16.96 -6.62
C GLN A 57 5.64 15.43 -6.71
N TRP A 58 6.04 14.75 -5.64
CA TRP A 58 6.06 13.29 -5.60
C TRP A 58 4.67 12.70 -5.41
N GLU A 59 3.85 13.30 -4.56
CA GLU A 59 2.44 12.94 -4.41
C GLU A 59 1.71 13.01 -5.75
N ASP A 60 1.87 14.10 -6.52
CA ASP A 60 1.27 14.24 -7.85
C ASP A 60 1.71 13.12 -8.82
N ARG A 61 3.00 12.74 -8.80
CA ARG A 61 3.53 11.66 -9.65
C ARG A 61 2.98 10.29 -9.25
N LEU A 62 2.88 10.01 -7.96
CA LEU A 62 2.33 8.76 -7.43
C LEU A 62 0.83 8.66 -7.74
N LEU A 63 0.09 9.76 -7.58
CA LEU A 63 -1.32 9.89 -7.97
C LEU A 63 -1.54 9.61 -9.47
N ALA A 64 -0.69 10.19 -10.31
CA ALA A 64 -0.75 9.99 -11.76
C ALA A 64 -0.45 8.53 -12.16
N SER A 65 0.38 7.83 -11.38
CA SER A 65 0.87 6.48 -11.68
C SER A 65 0.14 5.37 -10.92
N ARG A 66 -1.05 5.64 -10.37
CA ARG A 66 -1.76 4.74 -9.45
C ARG A 66 -1.98 3.32 -9.96
N CYS A 67 -2.29 3.14 -11.26
CA CYS A 67 -2.44 1.80 -11.84
C CYS A 67 -1.11 1.05 -11.83
N ALA A 68 -0.03 1.70 -12.23
CA ALA A 68 1.31 1.11 -12.15
C ALA A 68 1.72 0.76 -10.70
N LEU A 69 1.21 1.50 -9.71
CA LEU A 69 1.39 1.17 -8.29
C LEU A 69 0.56 -0.06 -7.89
N ALA A 70 -0.73 -0.10 -8.28
CA ALA A 70 -1.67 -1.21 -8.02
C ALA A 70 -1.18 -2.53 -8.61
N GLU A 71 -0.81 -2.54 -9.89
CA GLU A 71 -0.25 -3.70 -10.60
C GLU A 71 0.94 -4.31 -9.85
N ARG A 72 1.75 -3.47 -9.19
CA ARG A 72 2.95 -3.86 -8.46
C ARG A 72 2.71 -4.04 -6.96
N ARG A 73 1.44 -4.03 -6.53
CA ARG A 73 0.98 -4.14 -5.14
C ARG A 73 1.70 -3.18 -4.21
N ILE A 74 1.91 -1.93 -4.65
CA ILE A 74 2.64 -0.94 -3.88
C ILE A 74 1.74 -0.33 -2.81
N HIS A 75 2.11 -0.50 -1.54
CA HIS A 75 1.46 0.15 -0.40
C HIS A 75 2.17 1.48 -0.11
N TRP A 76 1.56 2.61 -0.43
CA TRP A 76 2.19 3.91 -0.25
C TRP A 76 1.88 4.52 1.12
N LEU A 77 2.96 4.73 1.88
CA LEU A 77 2.96 5.46 3.14
C LEU A 77 3.67 6.81 3.00
N GLU A 78 3.10 7.83 3.61
CA GLU A 78 3.71 9.14 3.74
C GLU A 78 4.12 9.38 5.19
N VAL A 79 5.40 9.66 5.41
CA VAL A 79 5.98 9.90 6.73
C VAL A 79 6.33 11.38 6.85
N ARG A 80 5.66 12.11 7.75
CA ARG A 80 5.98 13.51 8.06
C ARG A 80 6.34 13.67 9.55
N PRO A 81 6.80 14.85 9.98
CA PRO A 81 7.04 15.11 11.40
C PRO A 81 5.80 14.91 12.29
N GLY A 82 4.60 15.23 11.78
CA GLY A 82 3.35 15.14 12.55
C GLY A 82 2.65 13.78 12.51
N GLY A 83 3.18 12.78 11.80
CA GLY A 83 2.55 11.46 11.73
C GLY A 83 3.00 10.58 10.57
N VAL A 84 2.34 9.43 10.44
CA VAL A 84 2.37 8.58 9.23
C VAL A 84 0.96 8.43 8.67
N TRP A 85 0.83 8.57 7.36
CA TRP A 85 -0.44 8.42 6.64
C TRP A 85 -0.32 7.35 5.57
N ARG A 86 -1.30 6.46 5.52
CA ARG A 86 -1.54 5.60 4.36
C ARG A 86 -2.20 6.44 3.28
N ARG A 87 -1.60 6.44 2.09
CA ARG A 87 -2.08 7.20 0.92
C ARG A 87 -2.65 6.30 -0.16
N PHE A 88 -2.17 5.07 -0.23
CA PHE A 88 -2.60 4.07 -1.19
C PHE A 88 -2.39 2.68 -0.58
N ALA A 89 -3.44 1.84 -0.57
CA ALA A 89 -3.38 0.51 0.02
C ALA A 89 -2.63 -0.51 -0.85
N GLY A 90 -2.49 -0.25 -2.15
CA GLY A 90 -1.83 -1.18 -3.07
C GLY A 90 -2.76 -2.25 -3.63
N ASP A 91 -4.07 -2.00 -3.60
CA ASP A 91 -5.11 -2.85 -4.16
C ASP A 91 -5.41 -2.51 -5.63
N GLU A 92 -6.13 -3.43 -6.29
CA GLU A 92 -6.55 -3.33 -7.69
C GLU A 92 -7.52 -2.16 -7.94
N GLU A 93 -8.26 -1.74 -6.91
CA GLU A 93 -9.19 -0.61 -7.00
C GLU A 93 -8.46 0.72 -7.24
N ALA A 94 -7.13 0.76 -7.01
CA ALA A 94 -6.29 1.93 -7.26
C ALA A 94 -6.78 3.19 -6.51
N GLN A 95 -7.46 3.01 -5.36
CA GLN A 95 -8.11 4.09 -4.62
C GLN A 95 -7.16 4.85 -3.72
N PHE A 96 -7.26 6.18 -3.80
CA PHE A 96 -6.50 7.07 -2.94
C PHE A 96 -7.20 7.36 -1.63
N GLU A 97 -6.43 7.36 -0.56
CA GLU A 97 -6.91 7.65 0.79
C GLU A 97 -5.99 8.60 1.55
N ARG A 98 -6.45 9.06 2.71
CA ARG A 98 -5.68 9.90 3.64
C ARG A 98 -5.89 9.41 5.06
N THR A 99 -5.63 8.12 5.26
CA THR A 99 -5.84 7.46 6.54
C THR A 99 -4.61 7.66 7.42
N ARG A 100 -4.76 8.38 8.53
CA ARG A 100 -3.69 8.51 9.52
C ARG A 100 -3.52 7.16 10.24
N LEU A 101 -2.29 6.69 10.37
CA LEU A 101 -2.00 5.50 11.15
C LEU A 101 -2.17 5.77 12.66
N THR A 102 -2.50 4.73 13.41
CA THR A 102 -2.47 4.77 14.88
C THR A 102 -1.06 4.92 15.40
N ASP A 103 -0.91 5.41 16.64
CA ASP A 103 0.40 5.62 17.26
C ASP A 103 1.25 4.33 17.30
N ALA A 104 0.62 3.17 17.52
CA ALA A 104 1.30 1.88 17.50
C ALA A 104 1.85 1.53 16.11
N ALA A 105 1.04 1.63 15.06
CA ALA A 105 1.48 1.36 13.69
C ALA A 105 2.51 2.39 13.20
N GLU A 106 2.31 3.67 13.53
CA GLU A 106 3.28 4.72 13.29
C GLU A 106 4.64 4.43 13.95
N ALA A 107 4.66 3.97 15.20
CA ALA A 107 5.89 3.60 15.89
C ALA A 107 6.65 2.48 15.15
N VAL A 108 5.94 1.45 14.67
CA VAL A 108 6.53 0.37 13.86
C VAL A 108 7.14 0.91 12.56
N VAL A 109 6.39 1.74 11.82
CA VAL A 109 6.89 2.35 10.57
C VAL A 109 8.14 3.20 10.84
N ARG A 110 8.11 4.04 11.88
CA ARG A 110 9.26 4.88 12.26
C ARG A 110 10.47 4.03 12.68
N GLN A 111 10.24 2.95 13.41
CA GLN A 111 11.29 1.99 13.77
C GLN A 111 11.90 1.32 12.53
N ARG A 112 11.12 1.05 11.47
CA ARG A 112 11.63 0.46 10.23
C ARG A 112 12.41 1.47 9.38
N VAL A 113 11.96 2.72 9.33
CA VAL A 113 12.65 3.81 8.62
C VAL A 113 14.05 4.05 9.20
N ARG A 114 14.23 3.89 10.54
CA ARG A 114 15.49 4.13 11.28
C ARG A 114 16.19 5.43 10.87
N ARG A 115 15.44 6.47 10.53
CA ARG A 115 15.97 7.79 10.14
C ARG A 115 15.09 8.91 10.67
N LYS A 116 15.76 9.99 11.08
CA LYS A 116 15.12 11.29 11.29
C LYS A 116 14.92 11.99 9.94
N PRO A 117 13.84 12.75 9.75
CA PRO A 117 13.67 13.59 8.57
C PRO A 117 14.81 14.61 8.51
N ASP A 118 15.59 14.62 7.43
CA ASP A 118 16.82 15.41 7.29
C ASP A 118 16.64 16.66 6.40
N GLY A 119 15.42 17.20 6.37
CA GLY A 119 15.08 18.38 5.56
C GLY A 119 14.92 18.09 4.06
N SER A 120 14.93 16.82 3.65
CA SER A 120 14.71 16.41 2.26
C SER A 120 13.51 15.45 2.13
N ALA A 121 12.89 15.42 0.95
CA ALA A 121 11.90 14.41 0.60
C ALA A 121 12.61 13.21 -0.04
N ARG A 122 12.38 12.00 0.49
CA ARG A 122 13.06 10.77 0.06
C ARG A 122 12.05 9.64 -0.11
N LEU A 123 12.38 8.69 -0.98
CA LEU A 123 11.65 7.44 -1.15
C LEU A 123 12.44 6.27 -0.56
N LEU A 124 11.75 5.40 0.17
CA LEU A 124 12.24 4.10 0.61
C LEU A 124 11.30 3.04 0.04
N LEU A 125 11.85 2.01 -0.60
CA LEU A 125 11.07 0.87 -1.08
C LEU A 125 11.45 -0.37 -0.28
N PHE A 126 10.45 -1.13 0.11
CA PHE A 126 10.59 -2.46 0.68
C PHE A 126 9.99 -3.50 -0.28
N GLY A 127 10.64 -4.66 -0.35
CA GLY A 127 10.15 -5.80 -1.14
C GLY A 127 9.02 -6.54 -0.42
N LEU A 128 8.47 -7.54 -1.09
CA LEU A 128 7.50 -8.47 -0.49
C LEU A 128 8.13 -9.31 0.63
N ASP A 129 9.44 -9.51 0.60
CA ASP A 129 10.22 -10.14 1.68
C ASP A 129 10.40 -9.23 2.91
N GLY A 130 9.80 -8.04 2.91
CA GLY A 130 9.93 -7.06 3.98
C GLY A 130 11.29 -6.36 4.03
N GLU A 131 12.24 -6.71 3.16
CA GLU A 131 13.56 -6.10 3.14
C GLU A 131 13.60 -4.78 2.38
N ARG A 132 14.48 -3.88 2.79
CA ARG A 132 14.66 -2.59 2.11
C ARG A 132 15.42 -2.79 0.80
N LYS A 133 14.80 -2.44 -0.33
CA LYS A 133 15.38 -2.55 -1.67
C LYS A 133 15.88 -1.21 -2.23
N TYR A 134 15.34 -0.09 -1.75
CA TYR A 134 15.75 1.25 -2.18
C TYR A 134 15.75 2.27 -1.05
N VAL A 135 16.67 3.22 -1.14
CA VAL A 135 16.66 4.48 -0.38
C VAL A 135 17.27 5.58 -1.23
N GLY A 136 16.55 6.69 -1.44
CA GLY A 136 17.10 7.78 -2.25
C GLY A 136 16.12 8.88 -2.60
N GLN A 137 16.51 9.70 -3.56
CA GLN A 137 15.73 10.82 -4.09
C GLN A 137 15.74 10.74 -5.62
N PRO A 138 14.95 9.83 -6.21
CA PRO A 138 14.95 9.73 -7.65
C PRO A 138 14.36 11.01 -8.27
N SER A 139 14.67 11.25 -9.54
CA SER A 139 14.10 12.38 -10.30
C SER A 139 12.70 12.07 -10.81
N SER A 140 12.42 10.80 -11.11
CA SER A 140 11.16 10.25 -11.62
C SER A 140 10.80 8.92 -10.93
N LEU A 141 9.58 8.43 -11.13
CA LEU A 141 9.12 7.16 -10.56
C LEU A 141 9.69 5.93 -11.31
N GLU A 142 10.03 6.09 -12.58
CA GLU A 142 10.49 5.02 -13.47
C GLU A 142 11.63 4.15 -12.88
N PRO A 143 12.71 4.69 -12.26
CA PRO A 143 13.74 3.86 -11.65
C PRO A 143 13.24 2.95 -10.52
N ILE A 144 12.18 3.36 -9.81
CA ILE A 144 11.55 2.54 -8.76
C ILE A 144 10.75 1.40 -9.40
N LEU A 145 9.96 1.69 -10.43
CA LEU A 145 9.16 0.67 -11.12
C LEU A 145 10.08 -0.35 -11.82
N ALA A 146 11.10 0.11 -12.53
CA ALA A 146 12.10 -0.74 -13.17
C ALA A 146 12.93 -1.56 -12.17
N LEU A 147 13.11 -1.09 -10.94
CA LEU A 147 13.71 -1.89 -9.87
C LEU A 147 12.78 -3.04 -9.46
N ILE A 148 11.48 -2.76 -9.31
CA ILE A 148 10.46 -3.77 -8.95
C ILE A 148 10.33 -4.82 -10.06
N ASP A 149 10.27 -4.41 -11.31
CA ASP A 149 10.07 -5.30 -12.46
C ASP A 149 11.26 -6.26 -12.69
N ARG A 150 12.44 -5.92 -12.17
CA ARG A 150 13.61 -6.81 -12.17
C ARG A 150 13.63 -7.79 -10.99
N MET A 151 12.73 -7.67 -10.02
CA MET A 151 12.69 -8.57 -8.88
C MET A 151 12.19 -9.97 -9.28
N PRO A 152 12.81 -11.06 -8.79
CA PRO A 152 12.44 -12.42 -9.19
C PRO A 152 10.96 -12.74 -8.97
N MET A 153 10.39 -12.30 -7.84
CA MET A 153 8.96 -12.52 -7.55
C MET A 153 8.04 -11.79 -8.52
N ARG A 154 8.42 -10.58 -8.98
CA ARG A 154 7.59 -9.81 -9.90
C ARG A 154 7.47 -10.48 -11.27
N ARG A 155 8.52 -11.16 -11.74
CA ARG A 155 8.45 -11.92 -13.00
C ARG A 155 7.44 -13.06 -12.91
N ALA A 156 7.39 -13.76 -11.77
CA ALA A 156 6.42 -14.82 -11.54
C ALA A 156 4.97 -14.30 -11.37
N GLU A 157 4.77 -13.05 -10.97
CA GLU A 157 3.45 -12.39 -10.94
C GLU A 157 2.93 -12.08 -12.35
N LEU A 158 3.79 -11.50 -13.20
CA LEU A 158 3.45 -11.15 -14.59
C LEU A 158 3.08 -12.37 -15.46
N GLU A 159 3.53 -13.56 -15.07
CA GLU A 159 3.15 -14.82 -15.72
C GLU A 159 1.75 -15.31 -15.32
N ARG A 160 1.15 -14.78 -14.24
CA ARG A 160 -0.11 -15.29 -13.64
C ARG A 160 -1.32 -14.35 -13.73
N GLU A 161 -1.13 -13.04 -13.75
CA GLU A 161 -2.22 -12.06 -13.64
C GLU A 161 -2.34 -11.21 -14.93
N PRO A 162 -3.50 -11.19 -15.61
CA PRO A 162 -3.78 -10.19 -16.63
C PRO A 162 -3.99 -8.80 -15.99
N ASP A 163 -3.26 -7.81 -16.52
CA ASP A 163 -3.24 -6.43 -16.04
C ASP A 163 -4.53 -5.68 -16.41
N ASP A 164 -5.53 -5.61 -15.51
CA ASP A 164 -6.69 -4.73 -15.73
C ASP A 164 -6.92 -3.81 -14.52
N CYS A 165 -6.29 -2.63 -14.56
CA CYS A 165 -6.65 -1.50 -13.69
C CYS A 165 -7.93 -0.84 -14.23
N PRO A 166 -8.99 -0.65 -13.43
CA PRO A 166 -10.23 -0.06 -13.92
C PRO A 166 -10.03 1.39 -14.39
N PRO A 167 -10.59 1.78 -15.57
CA PRO A 167 -10.58 3.17 -16.01
C PRO A 167 -11.42 4.04 -15.07
N ARG A 168 -11.02 5.31 -14.92
CA ARG A 168 -11.71 6.32 -14.08
C ARG A 168 -13.10 6.66 -14.61
#